data_AF-A0A1F7Y491-F1
#
_entry.id   AF-A0A1F7Y491-F1
#
_cell.length_a   1.000
_cell.length_b   1.000
_cell.length_c   1.000
_cell.angle_alpha   90.00
_cell.angle_beta   90.00
_cell.angle_gamma   90.00
#
_symmetry.space_group_name_H-M   'P 1'
#
loop_
_entity.id
_entity.type
_entity.pdbx_description
1 polymer ?
#
loop_
_entity_poly.entity_id
_entity_poly.type
_entity_poly.pdbx_seq_one_letter_code
_entity_poly.pdbx_strand_id
1 'polypeptide(L)'
;MDESGKNSQADTNVRTPLTRREFLIVGGRTAAALTAIAIGLQGDTLQSPEALRESTLIELDIFDTSKLGERLIKENFPERFSEEESLQDLGVKDASTYEGLKQGKPETEDQAKLLLLRFLELKFKDHGNNVSDVGKATEQILTGKVDSIPAIQISIVEAIEIKGLTYDELGNPILKYYISPDNINALLKNSSADLVNMSFQPGENELKYVMYEMNQKLPSSEQSFITDTKGNKIPTGEPTYYDSERNKITKEEYDRLYNEAEKKPKILLDPKARYIDYEDGYFGDRTLENVKALAEIAASNPDKIFFAAGGNPTGANEIPDITASRASLEANHLWPDNLIVVGYEYISDWVRMPASRGADIYIDGDFIKDRIHKDGSSSYATRIALEATRQNVKVGVENFTKRVKDFIKGKAINRSVGTKSGNINYEVLDFQKLTTHEK
;
A
#
# COMPACT_ATOMS: atom_id res chain seq x y z
N MET A 1 -46.47 39.87 54.57
CA MET A 1 -45.59 39.41 53.47
C MET A 1 -44.25 39.09 54.10
N ASP A 2 -44.27 38.29 55.16
CA ASP A 2 -44.41 36.82 55.13
C ASP A 2 -43.03 36.25 54.82
N GLU A 3 -42.24 35.98 55.86
CA GLU A 3 -42.25 34.71 56.60
C GLU A 3 -41.72 33.60 55.69
N SER A 4 -40.47 33.17 55.82
CA SER A 4 -39.96 32.35 56.92
C SER A 4 -38.52 31.94 56.51
N GLY A 5 -37.54 31.64 57.35
CA GLY A 5 -37.46 31.51 58.79
C GLY A 5 -36.13 30.81 59.12
N LYS A 6 -35.29 31.51 59.90
CA LYS A 6 -34.41 31.04 60.98
C LYS A 6 -33.41 29.89 60.78
N ASN A 7 -32.13 30.27 60.96
CA ASN A 7 -31.17 29.76 61.96
C ASN A 7 -31.35 28.34 62.54
N SER A 8 -30.31 27.51 62.43
CA SER A 8 -29.52 27.02 63.58
C SER A 8 -28.30 26.23 63.07
N GLN A 9 -27.10 26.68 63.44
CA GLN A 9 -26.18 25.98 64.36
C GLN A 9 -25.61 24.65 63.85
N ALA A 10 -24.29 24.72 63.65
CA ALA A 10 -23.25 23.69 63.78
C ALA A 10 -23.70 22.26 64.11
N ASP A 11 -23.29 21.33 63.24
CA ASP A 11 -22.76 20.06 63.70
C ASP A 11 -21.43 19.78 63.02
N THR A 12 -20.38 19.83 63.84
CA THR A 12 -19.06 19.30 63.56
C THR A 12 -19.14 17.80 63.34
N ASN A 13 -18.84 17.32 62.14
CA ASN A 13 -18.29 15.98 61.98
C ASN A 13 -17.08 16.02 61.05
N VAL A 14 -15.94 16.17 61.72
CA VAL A 14 -14.64 15.57 61.44
C VAL A 14 -14.69 14.56 60.29
N ARG A 15 -13.89 14.83 59.25
CA ARG A 15 -13.44 13.82 58.29
C ARG A 15 -12.92 12.61 59.07
N THR A 16 -13.71 11.54 59.14
CA THR A 16 -13.15 10.22 59.35
C THR A 16 -12.37 9.87 58.09
N PRO A 17 -11.06 9.61 58.17
CA PRO A 17 -10.35 9.04 57.04
C PRO A 17 -11.01 7.69 56.75
N LEU A 18 -11.47 7.51 55.50
CA LEU A 18 -11.96 6.23 54.99
C LEU A 18 -10.99 5.13 55.43
N THR A 19 -11.51 4.15 56.15
CA THR A 19 -10.68 3.06 56.65
C THR A 19 -10.21 2.23 55.46
N ARG A 20 -9.01 1.63 55.60
CA ARG A 20 -8.32 0.82 54.57
C ARG A 20 -9.18 -0.29 53.94
N ARG A 21 -10.34 -0.61 54.53
CA ARG A 21 -11.29 -1.63 54.07
C ARG A 21 -12.31 -1.13 53.04
N GLU A 22 -12.63 0.17 53.00
CA GLU A 22 -13.63 0.71 52.07
C GLU A 22 -13.03 1.12 50.71
N PHE A 23 -11.72 1.37 50.65
CA PHE A 23 -10.99 1.53 49.37
C PHE A 23 -10.88 0.20 48.59
N LEU A 24 -11.00 -0.93 49.30
CA LEU A 24 -10.81 -2.28 48.75
C LEU A 24 -12.05 -2.87 48.05
N ILE A 25 -13.22 -2.22 48.17
CA ILE A 25 -14.47 -2.74 47.57
C ILE A 25 -14.85 -2.00 46.27
N VAL A 26 -14.32 -0.80 46.02
CA VAL A 26 -14.47 -0.11 44.72
C VAL A 26 -13.29 -0.38 43.77
N GLY A 27 -12.13 -0.80 44.28
CA GLY A 27 -11.02 -1.32 43.48
C GLY A 27 -11.08 -2.82 43.13
N GLY A 28 -12.11 -3.53 43.61
CA GLY A 28 -12.22 -4.99 43.57
C GLY A 28 -12.69 -5.61 42.23
N ARG A 29 -12.73 -4.84 41.13
CA ARG A 29 -13.03 -5.37 39.78
C ARG A 29 -11.90 -5.18 38.75
N THR A 30 -10.80 -4.51 39.12
CA THR A 30 -9.65 -4.28 38.23
C THR A 30 -8.39 -5.04 38.62
N ALA A 31 -8.42 -5.88 39.65
CA ALA A 31 -7.26 -6.64 40.15
C ALA A 31 -7.35 -8.16 39.95
N ALA A 32 -8.22 -8.66 39.06
CA ALA A 32 -8.26 -10.07 38.68
C ALA A 32 -7.31 -10.41 37.51
N ALA A 33 -6.64 -9.42 36.92
CA ALA A 33 -5.75 -9.61 35.77
C ALA A 33 -4.24 -9.57 36.10
N LEU A 34 -3.83 -9.39 37.37
CA LEU A 34 -2.42 -9.06 37.68
C LEU A 34 -1.78 -9.77 38.89
N THR A 35 -2.40 -10.81 39.48
CA THR A 35 -1.72 -11.57 40.54
C THR A 35 -1.97 -13.08 40.43
N ALA A 36 -1.34 -13.71 39.45
CA ALA A 36 -1.05 -15.14 39.45
C ALA A 36 0.47 -15.38 39.61
N ILE A 37 1.13 -14.55 40.44
CA ILE A 37 2.54 -14.71 40.81
C ILE A 37 2.65 -14.63 42.33
N ALA A 38 3.25 -15.67 42.91
CA ALA A 38 3.60 -15.91 44.33
C ALA A 38 2.40 -16.29 45.23
N ILE A 39 2.27 -17.47 45.84
CA ILE A 39 3.19 -18.47 46.43
C ILE A 39 2.40 -19.82 46.38
N GLY A 40 2.88 -21.01 46.02
CA GLY A 40 4.20 -21.63 46.04
C GLY A 40 4.05 -22.98 46.78
N LEU A 41 4.31 -24.12 46.14
CA LEU A 41 4.68 -25.39 46.80
C LEU A 41 5.36 -26.33 45.78
N GLN A 42 6.66 -26.53 46.03
CA GLN A 42 7.60 -27.57 45.57
C GLN A 42 7.15 -28.58 44.50
N GLY A 43 7.86 -28.58 43.37
CA GLY A 43 7.88 -29.65 42.37
C GLY A 43 8.51 -29.15 41.08
N ASP A 44 9.66 -29.71 40.73
CA ASP A 44 10.48 -29.53 39.52
C ASP A 44 9.94 -28.69 38.35
N THR A 45 10.76 -27.70 37.97
CA THR A 45 10.83 -26.95 36.70
C THR A 45 9.82 -27.34 35.62
N LEU A 46 8.60 -26.79 35.71
CA LEU A 46 7.73 -26.61 34.56
C LEU A 46 8.17 -25.33 33.84
N GLN A 47 8.69 -25.47 32.62
CA GLN A 47 8.74 -24.36 31.67
C GLN A 47 7.35 -23.73 31.61
N SER A 48 7.28 -22.42 31.89
CA SER A 48 6.05 -21.66 31.74
C SER A 48 5.52 -21.86 30.32
N PRO A 49 4.26 -22.24 30.12
CA PRO A 49 3.65 -22.15 28.80
C PRO A 49 3.65 -20.67 28.42
N GLU A 50 4.29 -20.31 27.30
CA GLU A 50 4.03 -19.02 26.69
C GLU A 50 2.51 -18.96 26.43
N ALA A 51 1.81 -18.07 27.13
CA ALA A 51 0.37 -17.95 27.00
C ALA A 51 0.07 -17.48 25.57
N LEU A 52 -0.57 -18.37 24.78
CA LEU A 52 -1.01 -18.04 23.43
C LEU A 52 -1.87 -16.77 23.47
N ARG A 53 -1.46 -15.74 22.73
CA ARG A 53 -2.18 -14.46 22.67
C ARG A 53 -2.54 -14.08 21.24
N GLU A 54 -3.44 -13.12 21.10
CA GLU A 54 -3.76 -12.55 19.80
C GLU A 54 -2.60 -11.69 19.29
N SER A 55 -2.44 -11.69 17.96
CA SER A 55 -1.42 -10.86 17.30
C SER A 55 -1.82 -9.39 17.36
N THR A 56 -0.89 -8.55 17.78
CA THR A 56 -1.01 -7.09 17.69
C THR A 56 -0.57 -6.63 16.30
N LEU A 57 -1.18 -5.54 15.82
CA LEU A 57 -1.03 -5.06 14.45
C LEU A 57 -0.66 -3.58 14.46
N ILE A 58 0.35 -3.21 13.68
CA ILE A 58 0.54 -1.85 13.19
C ILE A 58 0.11 -1.74 11.73
N GLU A 59 -0.63 -0.67 11.45
CA GLU A 59 -0.96 -0.26 10.09
C GLU A 59 -0.13 0.98 9.73
N LEU A 60 0.85 0.80 8.85
CA LEU A 60 1.62 1.91 8.28
C LEU A 60 0.93 2.33 6.98
N ASP A 61 0.46 3.57 6.93
CA ASP A 61 -0.15 4.16 5.73
C ASP A 61 -0.17 5.70 5.87
N ILE A 62 -0.82 6.41 4.95
CA ILE A 62 -0.98 7.86 4.97
C ILE A 62 -2.36 8.17 5.55
N PHE A 63 -2.40 8.48 6.85
CA PHE A 63 -3.62 8.81 7.60
C PHE A 63 -3.88 10.30 7.74
N ASP A 64 -2.88 11.14 7.48
CA ASP A 64 -2.95 12.60 7.66
C ASP A 64 -2.52 13.33 6.39
N THR A 65 -3.37 13.27 5.36
CA THR A 65 -3.08 13.83 4.03
C THR A 65 -3.06 15.35 4.03
N SER A 66 -3.84 16.00 4.89
CA SER A 66 -3.79 17.45 5.05
C SER A 66 -2.42 17.90 5.57
N LYS A 67 -1.89 17.23 6.60
CA LYS A 67 -0.53 17.50 7.08
C LYS A 67 0.53 17.20 6.02
N LEU A 68 0.34 16.17 5.20
CA LEU A 68 1.21 15.92 4.05
C LEU A 68 1.23 17.12 3.10
N GLY A 69 0.05 17.59 2.66
CA GLY A 69 -0.07 18.75 1.78
C GLY A 69 0.61 19.99 2.38
N GLU A 70 0.26 20.37 3.60
CA GLU A 70 0.84 21.53 4.29
C GLU A 70 2.38 21.44 4.40
N ARG A 71 2.91 20.28 4.80
CA ARG A 71 4.35 20.06 4.93
C ARG A 71 5.05 20.16 3.58
N LEU A 72 4.52 19.47 2.58
CA LEU A 72 5.11 19.45 1.25
C LEU A 72 5.13 20.84 0.62
N ILE A 73 4.07 21.64 0.76
CA ILE A 73 4.06 23.03 0.28
C ILE A 73 5.13 23.86 1.01
N LYS A 74 5.18 23.78 2.34
CA LYS A 74 6.15 24.53 3.15
C LYS A 74 7.61 24.20 2.82
N GLU A 75 7.91 22.93 2.56
CA GLU A 75 9.28 22.47 2.25
C GLU A 75 9.72 22.83 0.82
N ASN A 76 8.77 23.00 -0.10
CA ASN A 76 9.06 23.10 -1.53
C ASN A 76 8.89 24.51 -2.11
N PHE A 77 8.31 25.44 -1.35
CA PHE A 77 8.07 26.81 -1.77
C PHE A 77 8.51 27.81 -0.68
N PRO A 78 8.92 29.04 -1.06
CA PRO A 78 9.27 30.07 -0.08
C PRO A 78 8.06 30.50 0.75
N GLU A 79 8.27 31.02 1.96
CA GLU A 79 7.18 31.45 2.87
C GLU A 79 6.21 32.48 2.24
N ARG A 80 6.68 33.26 1.27
CA ARG A 80 5.88 34.25 0.52
C ARG A 80 5.06 33.66 -0.63
N PHE A 81 5.15 32.36 -0.88
CA PHE A 81 4.44 31.70 -1.96
C PHE A 81 2.94 31.70 -1.69
N SER A 82 2.17 32.29 -2.59
CA SER A 82 0.71 32.23 -2.55
C SER A 82 0.25 31.07 -3.40
N GLU A 83 -0.17 30.01 -2.72
CA GLU A 83 -0.75 28.87 -3.42
C GLU A 83 -2.05 29.24 -4.14
N GLU A 84 -2.92 30.01 -3.49
CA GLU A 84 -4.22 30.40 -4.05
C GLU A 84 -4.03 31.18 -5.36
N GLU A 85 -3.12 32.17 -5.37
CA GLU A 85 -2.79 32.92 -6.59
C GLU A 85 -2.21 31.99 -7.67
N SER A 86 -1.30 31.08 -7.30
CA SER A 86 -0.69 30.14 -8.23
C SER A 86 -1.69 29.17 -8.86
N LEU A 87 -2.69 28.70 -8.09
CA LEU A 87 -3.78 27.86 -8.59
C LEU A 87 -4.74 28.64 -9.51
N GLN A 88 -5.02 29.89 -9.19
CA GLN A 88 -5.83 30.77 -10.04
C GLN A 88 -5.13 31.04 -11.38
N ASP A 89 -3.82 31.32 -11.36
CA ASP A 89 -3.01 31.53 -12.56
C ASP A 89 -2.93 30.26 -13.43
N LEU A 90 -2.91 29.08 -12.80
CA LEU A 90 -3.02 27.79 -13.48
C LEU A 90 -4.37 27.56 -14.16
N GLY A 91 -5.41 28.32 -13.80
CA GLY A 91 -6.79 28.12 -14.24
C GLY A 91 -7.50 26.99 -13.48
N VAL A 92 -7.02 26.61 -12.30
CA VAL A 92 -7.64 25.60 -11.42
C VAL A 92 -8.81 26.24 -10.68
N LYS A 93 -10.02 25.73 -10.92
CA LYS A 93 -11.24 26.22 -10.26
C LYS A 93 -11.52 25.57 -8.91
N ASP A 94 -11.09 24.33 -8.73
CA ASP A 94 -11.31 23.55 -7.52
C ASP A 94 -10.12 22.60 -7.30
N ALA A 95 -9.24 22.96 -6.37
CA ALA A 95 -8.07 22.14 -6.05
C ALA A 95 -8.40 20.91 -5.20
N SER A 96 -9.64 20.76 -4.72
CA SER A 96 -10.06 19.63 -3.88
C SER A 96 -10.43 18.38 -4.68
N THR A 97 -10.48 18.48 -6.02
CA THR A 97 -10.87 17.39 -6.93
C THR A 97 -9.87 17.18 -8.05
N TYR A 98 -9.74 15.93 -8.50
CA TYR A 98 -8.91 15.56 -9.65
C TYR A 98 -9.32 16.33 -10.92
N GLU A 99 -10.62 16.46 -11.17
CA GLU A 99 -11.15 17.15 -12.34
C GLU A 99 -10.91 18.66 -12.32
N GLY A 100 -10.85 19.26 -11.14
CA GLY A 100 -10.45 20.65 -11.00
C GLY A 100 -8.95 20.85 -11.27
N LEU A 101 -8.09 20.00 -10.71
CA LEU A 101 -6.64 20.06 -10.96
C LEU A 101 -6.26 19.80 -12.43
N LYS A 102 -6.95 18.89 -13.14
CA LYS A 102 -6.71 18.63 -14.58
C LYS A 102 -6.92 19.85 -15.49
N GLN A 103 -7.56 20.91 -15.01
CA GLN A 103 -7.69 22.16 -15.76
C GLN A 103 -6.36 22.92 -15.81
N GLY A 104 -5.51 22.71 -14.79
CA GLY A 104 -4.21 23.34 -14.63
C GLY A 104 -3.32 23.19 -15.85
N LYS A 105 -2.78 24.30 -16.33
CA LYS A 105 -1.77 24.36 -17.39
C LYS A 105 -0.55 25.11 -16.87
N PRO A 106 0.46 24.41 -16.32
CA PRO A 106 1.64 25.06 -15.77
C PRO A 106 2.47 25.73 -16.87
N GLU A 107 2.92 26.95 -16.62
CA GLU A 107 3.83 27.72 -17.47
C GLU A 107 5.21 27.88 -16.81
N THR A 108 5.33 27.52 -15.53
CA THR A 108 6.58 27.53 -14.76
C THR A 108 6.81 26.20 -14.02
N GLU A 109 8.05 25.92 -13.60
CA GLU A 109 8.38 24.74 -12.78
C GLU A 109 7.65 24.77 -11.43
N ASP A 110 7.55 25.94 -10.78
CA ASP A 110 6.84 26.08 -9.51
C ASP A 110 5.35 25.74 -9.63
N GLN A 111 4.71 26.18 -10.71
CA GLN A 111 3.33 25.84 -11.02
C GLN A 111 3.13 24.34 -11.29
N ALA A 112 4.04 23.73 -12.07
CA ALA A 112 4.01 22.30 -12.34
C ALA A 112 4.21 21.47 -11.05
N LYS A 113 5.15 21.90 -10.21
CA LYS A 113 5.42 21.28 -8.91
C LYS A 113 4.22 21.38 -7.97
N LEU A 114 3.61 22.56 -7.85
CA LEU A 114 2.43 22.76 -7.01
C LEU A 114 1.30 21.83 -7.45
N LEU A 115 1.02 21.81 -8.75
CA LEU A 115 -0.05 20.99 -9.32
C LEU A 115 0.16 19.50 -9.03
N LEU A 116 1.38 18.99 -9.21
CA LEU A 116 1.71 17.59 -8.92
C LEU A 116 1.70 17.27 -7.42
N LEU A 117 2.09 18.18 -6.54
CA LEU A 117 1.99 17.98 -5.10
C LEU A 117 0.52 17.88 -4.65
N ARG A 118 -0.39 18.67 -5.24
CA ARG A 118 -1.83 18.56 -4.98
C ARG A 118 -2.44 17.28 -5.56
N PHE A 119 -1.99 16.82 -6.73
CA PHE A 119 -2.38 15.51 -7.23
C PHE A 119 -1.89 14.37 -6.31
N LEU A 120 -0.67 14.47 -5.77
CA LEU A 120 -0.11 13.49 -4.83
C LEU A 120 -0.95 13.42 -3.54
N GLU A 121 -1.34 14.58 -3.00
CA GLU A 121 -2.24 14.65 -1.84
C GLU A 121 -3.59 14.00 -2.14
N LEU A 122 -4.23 14.32 -3.28
CA LEU A 122 -5.50 13.72 -3.67
C LEU A 122 -5.39 12.21 -3.95
N LYS A 123 -4.24 11.72 -4.41
CA LYS A 123 -3.96 10.29 -4.61
C LYS A 123 -4.00 9.52 -3.30
N PHE A 124 -3.47 10.11 -2.24
CA PHE A 124 -3.44 9.47 -0.94
C PHE A 124 -4.62 9.85 -0.04
N LYS A 125 -5.49 10.76 -0.50
CA LYS A 125 -6.71 11.15 0.21
C LYS A 125 -7.52 9.91 0.61
N ASP A 126 -7.74 9.78 1.91
CA ASP A 126 -8.44 8.66 2.55
C ASP A 126 -7.80 7.28 2.32
N HIS A 127 -6.58 7.16 1.78
CA HIS A 127 -5.97 5.86 1.46
C HIS A 127 -5.81 4.99 2.72
N GLY A 128 -5.16 5.50 3.77
CA GLY A 128 -5.02 4.77 5.04
C GLY A 128 -6.37 4.43 5.69
N ASN A 129 -7.34 5.34 5.65
CA ASN A 129 -8.69 5.09 6.18
C ASN A 129 -9.38 3.95 5.42
N ASN A 130 -9.31 3.96 4.09
CA ASN A 130 -9.86 2.92 3.23
C ASN A 130 -9.21 1.55 3.50
N VAL A 131 -7.89 1.50 3.64
CA VAL A 131 -7.16 0.28 4.01
C VAL A 131 -7.65 -0.23 5.37
N SER A 132 -7.74 0.64 6.37
CA SER A 132 -8.20 0.24 7.70
C SER A 132 -9.64 -0.30 7.70
N ASP A 133 -10.53 0.32 6.94
CA ASP A 133 -11.92 -0.11 6.80
C ASP A 133 -12.03 -1.47 6.09
N VAL A 134 -11.16 -1.76 5.12
CA VAL A 134 -11.05 -3.11 4.53
C VAL A 134 -10.66 -4.15 5.59
N GLY A 135 -9.77 -3.78 6.51
CA GLY A 135 -9.41 -4.61 7.65
C GLY A 135 -10.61 -4.98 8.52
N LYS A 136 -11.38 -3.97 8.94
CA LYS A 136 -12.60 -4.16 9.74
C LYS A 136 -13.66 -4.99 9.01
N ALA A 137 -13.85 -4.73 7.71
CA ALA A 137 -14.78 -5.49 6.89
C ALA A 137 -14.36 -6.97 6.79
N THR A 138 -13.07 -7.23 6.62
CA THR A 138 -12.52 -8.60 6.56
C THR A 138 -12.71 -9.32 7.89
N GLU A 139 -12.45 -8.66 9.02
CA GLU A 139 -12.70 -9.22 10.35
C GLU A 139 -14.17 -9.59 10.54
N GLN A 140 -15.09 -8.69 10.17
CA GLN A 140 -16.52 -8.92 10.25
C GLN A 140 -16.95 -10.13 9.41
N ILE A 141 -16.39 -10.29 8.20
CA ILE A 141 -16.66 -11.43 7.33
C ILE A 141 -16.15 -12.74 7.94
N LEU A 142 -14.97 -12.73 8.55
CA LEU A 142 -14.33 -13.93 9.09
C LEU A 142 -14.90 -14.37 10.44
N THR A 143 -15.26 -13.42 11.30
CA THR A 143 -15.60 -13.70 12.72
C THR A 143 -17.04 -13.37 13.09
N GLY A 144 -17.75 -12.60 12.24
CA GLY A 144 -19.06 -12.04 12.57
C GLY A 144 -19.02 -10.87 13.56
N LYS A 145 -17.84 -10.38 13.95
CA LYS A 145 -17.63 -9.26 14.89
C LYS A 145 -16.54 -8.30 14.38
N VAL A 146 -16.49 -7.09 14.97
CA VAL A 146 -15.43 -6.07 14.75
C VAL A 146 -14.72 -5.72 16.07
N ASP A 147 -14.73 -6.64 17.04
CA ASP A 147 -14.30 -6.36 18.42
C ASP A 147 -12.84 -6.78 18.71
N SER A 148 -12.05 -7.17 17.70
CA SER A 148 -10.64 -7.51 17.93
C SER A 148 -9.81 -6.30 18.36
N ILE A 149 -8.63 -6.58 18.93
CA ILE A 149 -7.66 -5.55 19.34
C ILE A 149 -7.49 -4.57 18.15
N PRO A 150 -7.69 -3.25 18.32
CA PRO A 150 -7.61 -2.34 17.18
C PRO A 150 -6.17 -2.30 16.62
N ALA A 151 -6.07 -2.07 15.31
CA ALA A 151 -4.78 -1.80 14.69
C ALA A 151 -4.22 -0.47 15.21
N ILE A 152 -2.93 -0.43 15.52
CA ILE A 152 -2.23 0.82 15.81
C ILE A 152 -1.92 1.48 14.46
N GLN A 153 -2.66 2.54 14.13
CA GLN A 153 -2.44 3.31 12.90
C GLN A 153 -1.28 4.28 13.09
N ILE A 154 -0.29 4.24 12.19
CA ILE A 154 0.84 5.17 12.18
C ILE A 154 0.96 5.78 10.79
N SER A 155 0.92 7.11 10.75
CA SER A 155 1.02 7.87 9.50
C SER A 155 2.48 7.96 9.01
N ILE A 156 2.74 7.60 7.76
CA ILE A 156 4.06 7.66 7.13
C ILE A 156 4.37 9.00 6.45
N VAL A 157 3.56 10.02 6.73
CA VAL A 157 3.67 11.35 6.09
C VAL A 157 5.08 11.94 6.15
N GLU A 158 5.79 11.75 7.27
CA GLU A 158 7.17 12.22 7.47
C GLU A 158 8.21 11.38 6.71
N ALA A 159 7.84 10.21 6.17
CA ALA A 159 8.73 9.38 5.36
C ALA A 159 8.72 9.77 3.88
N ILE A 160 7.78 10.62 3.43
CA ILE A 160 7.66 11.02 2.03
C ILE A 160 8.57 12.22 1.74
N GLU A 161 9.45 12.11 0.76
CA GLU A 161 10.39 13.17 0.37
C GLU A 161 10.23 13.51 -1.11
N ILE A 162 10.25 14.80 -1.46
CA ILE A 162 10.25 15.22 -2.87
C ILE A 162 11.69 15.26 -3.37
N LYS A 163 12.01 14.45 -4.37
CA LYS A 163 13.36 14.36 -4.95
C LYS A 163 13.56 15.36 -6.08
N GLY A 164 12.52 15.67 -6.83
CA GLY A 164 12.61 16.67 -7.88
C GLY A 164 11.44 16.66 -8.85
N LEU A 165 11.53 17.59 -9.81
CA LEU A 165 10.64 17.70 -10.95
C LEU A 165 11.46 17.43 -12.20
N THR A 166 10.99 16.52 -13.05
CA THR A 166 11.56 16.24 -14.36
C THR A 166 10.46 16.35 -15.42
N TYR A 167 10.83 16.26 -16.69
CA TYR A 167 9.88 16.33 -17.81
C TYR A 167 10.16 15.19 -18.78
N ASP A 168 9.11 14.58 -19.32
CA ASP A 168 9.28 13.64 -20.43
C ASP A 168 9.66 14.36 -21.73
N GLU A 169 9.95 13.60 -22.78
CA GLU A 169 10.28 14.14 -24.11
C GLU A 169 9.17 15.01 -24.69
N LEU A 170 7.92 14.85 -24.23
CA LEU A 170 6.77 15.64 -24.64
C LEU A 170 6.61 16.93 -23.79
N GLY A 171 7.32 17.07 -22.69
CA GLY A 171 7.20 18.21 -21.77
C GLY A 171 6.10 18.03 -20.72
N ASN A 172 5.62 16.80 -20.51
CA ASN A 172 4.75 16.46 -19.39
C ASN A 172 5.57 16.45 -18.10
N PRO A 173 5.15 17.18 -17.05
CA PRO A 173 5.89 17.21 -15.79
C PRO A 173 5.73 15.90 -15.02
N ILE A 174 6.82 15.46 -14.39
CA ILE A 174 6.95 14.26 -13.59
C ILE A 174 7.52 14.64 -12.22
N LEU A 175 6.77 14.37 -11.16
CA LEU A 175 7.21 14.55 -9.78
C LEU A 175 7.84 13.24 -9.31
N LYS A 176 9.13 13.29 -8.99
CA LYS A 176 9.84 12.20 -8.33
C LYS A 176 9.73 12.39 -6.82
N TYR A 177 9.24 11.38 -6.13
CA TYR A 177 9.20 11.35 -4.67
C TYR A 177 9.72 10.01 -4.14
N TYR A 178 10.14 10.00 -2.88
CA TYR A 178 10.80 8.88 -2.25
C TYR A 178 10.14 8.59 -0.91
N ILE A 179 9.85 7.32 -0.63
CA ILE A 179 9.38 6.89 0.69
C ILE A 179 10.56 6.28 1.44
N SER A 180 11.05 7.01 2.44
CA SER A 180 12.30 6.74 3.16
C SER A 180 12.24 5.47 4.03
N PRO A 181 13.02 4.42 3.71
CA PRO A 181 13.09 3.20 4.52
C PRO A 181 13.58 3.46 5.94
N ASP A 182 14.52 4.40 6.12
CA ASP A 182 15.06 4.78 7.43
C ASP A 182 13.99 5.41 8.31
N ASN A 183 13.16 6.29 7.76
CA ASN A 183 12.05 6.90 8.51
C ASN A 183 10.99 5.84 8.86
N ILE A 184 10.70 4.89 7.96
CA ILE A 184 9.82 3.76 8.26
C ILE A 184 10.39 2.90 9.41
N ASN A 185 11.67 2.56 9.36
CA ASN A 185 12.34 1.82 10.43
C ASN A 185 12.29 2.55 11.78
N ALA A 186 12.46 3.89 11.76
CA ALA A 186 12.36 4.70 12.97
C ALA A 186 10.94 4.65 13.60
N LEU A 187 9.88 4.62 12.78
CA LEU A 187 8.50 4.46 13.25
C LEU A 187 8.27 3.09 13.90
N LEU A 188 8.93 2.04 13.41
CA LEU A 188 8.77 0.67 13.89
C LEU A 188 9.56 0.33 15.15
N LYS A 189 10.68 1.04 15.40
CA LYS A 189 11.66 0.73 16.46
C LYS A 189 11.07 0.62 17.87
N ASN A 190 10.03 1.40 18.18
CA ASN A 190 9.41 1.44 19.51
C ASN A 190 8.13 0.62 19.61
N SER A 191 7.76 -0.10 18.55
CA SER A 191 6.55 -0.92 18.54
C SER A 191 6.80 -2.34 19.01
N SER A 192 5.90 -2.82 19.87
CA SER A 192 5.75 -4.23 20.26
C SER A 192 4.74 -5.00 19.39
N ALA A 193 4.34 -4.46 18.24
CA ALA A 193 3.41 -5.11 17.32
C ALA A 193 4.05 -6.31 16.64
N ASP A 194 3.30 -7.41 16.51
CA ASP A 194 3.78 -8.65 15.88
C ASP A 194 3.65 -8.62 14.36
N LEU A 195 2.58 -7.99 13.86
CA LEU A 195 2.24 -7.89 12.45
C LEU A 195 2.32 -6.44 11.99
N VAL A 196 2.85 -6.23 10.78
CA VAL A 196 2.96 -4.91 10.15
C VAL A 196 2.29 -4.96 8.78
N ASN A 197 1.31 -4.08 8.58
CA ASN A 197 0.74 -3.81 7.26
C ASN A 197 1.53 -2.69 6.58
N MET A 198 2.05 -2.96 5.38
CA MET A 198 2.68 -1.97 4.48
C MET A 198 1.92 -1.94 3.15
N SER A 199 0.90 -1.09 3.08
CA SER A 199 0.05 -0.93 1.90
C SER A 199 0.58 0.10 0.90
N PHE A 200 1.90 0.33 0.91
CA PHE A 200 2.64 1.28 0.07
C PHE A 200 4.00 0.70 -0.31
N GLN A 201 4.71 1.38 -1.22
CA GLN A 201 5.98 0.91 -1.79
C GLN A 201 7.12 1.83 -1.37
N PRO A 202 8.07 1.36 -0.54
CA PRO A 202 9.22 2.16 -0.16
C PRO A 202 10.14 2.41 -1.37
N GLY A 203 10.94 3.47 -1.31
CA GLY A 203 11.85 3.84 -2.39
C GLY A 203 11.32 4.91 -3.35
N GLU A 204 11.87 4.97 -4.57
CA GLU A 204 11.57 6.01 -5.56
C GLU A 204 10.28 5.71 -6.33
N ASN A 205 9.37 6.68 -6.36
CA ASN A 205 8.09 6.62 -7.04
C ASN A 205 7.89 7.87 -7.89
N GLU A 206 7.01 7.79 -8.89
CA GLU A 206 6.78 8.89 -9.83
C GLU A 206 5.31 9.16 -10.07
N LEU A 207 5.00 10.45 -10.20
CA LEU A 207 3.69 10.96 -10.57
C LEU A 207 3.83 11.84 -11.81
N LYS A 208 3.28 11.41 -12.93
CA LYS A 208 3.32 12.13 -14.20
C LYS A 208 1.97 12.76 -14.50
N TYR A 209 1.97 14.04 -14.87
CA TYR A 209 0.78 14.71 -15.37
C TYR A 209 0.81 14.78 -16.90
N VAL A 210 -0.05 13.95 -17.53
CA VAL A 210 -0.13 13.84 -18.99
C VAL A 210 -1.04 14.94 -19.53
N MET A 211 -0.42 15.97 -20.08
CA MET A 211 -1.07 17.12 -20.72
C MET A 211 -0.73 17.25 -22.20
N TYR A 212 0.34 16.62 -22.67
CA TYR A 212 0.79 16.61 -24.05
C TYR A 212 0.86 15.19 -24.62
N GLU A 213 0.37 15.04 -25.85
CA GLU A 213 0.52 13.84 -26.67
C GLU A 213 1.04 14.21 -28.06
N MET A 214 1.59 13.25 -28.80
CA MET A 214 1.92 13.47 -30.21
C MET A 214 0.65 13.41 -31.07
N ASN A 215 0.52 14.36 -32.01
CA ASN A 215 -0.64 14.46 -32.92
C ASN A 215 -0.90 13.18 -33.75
N GLN A 216 0.11 12.33 -33.92
CA GLN A 216 -0.01 11.10 -34.68
C GLN A 216 0.59 9.97 -33.87
N LYS A 217 -0.16 8.87 -33.74
CA LYS A 217 0.37 7.63 -33.16
C LYS A 217 1.56 7.18 -34.02
N LEU A 218 2.68 6.86 -33.37
CA LEU A 218 3.85 6.35 -34.06
C LEU A 218 3.50 5.05 -34.80
N PRO A 219 4.12 4.77 -35.95
CA PRO A 219 4.11 3.41 -36.48
C PRO A 219 4.79 2.49 -35.44
N SER A 220 4.42 1.21 -35.42
CA SER A 220 4.92 0.24 -34.44
C SER A 220 5.67 -0.92 -35.13
N SER A 221 6.53 -1.60 -34.39
CA SER A 221 7.16 -2.84 -34.86
C SER A 221 6.95 -3.93 -33.82
N GLU A 222 6.64 -5.14 -34.28
CA GLU A 222 6.51 -6.33 -33.44
C GLU A 222 7.63 -7.31 -33.79
N GLN A 223 8.47 -7.60 -32.80
CA GLN A 223 9.51 -8.63 -32.88
C GLN A 223 9.04 -9.86 -32.11
N SER A 224 9.04 -11.02 -32.78
CA SER A 224 8.83 -12.30 -32.09
C SER A 224 10.12 -12.72 -31.41
N PHE A 225 10.01 -13.37 -30.24
CA PHE A 225 11.15 -13.87 -29.47
C PHE A 225 10.89 -15.31 -29.02
N ILE A 226 11.96 -16.10 -28.94
CA ILE A 226 12.00 -17.37 -28.19
C ILE A 226 12.89 -17.20 -26.97
N THR A 227 12.59 -17.90 -25.89
CA THR A 227 13.44 -17.90 -24.69
C THR A 227 14.41 -19.06 -24.74
N ASP A 228 15.71 -18.80 -24.60
CA ASP A 228 16.72 -19.86 -24.53
C ASP A 228 16.70 -20.61 -23.19
N THR A 229 17.50 -21.68 -23.07
CA THR A 229 17.60 -22.49 -21.85
C THR A 229 18.18 -21.73 -20.65
N LYS A 230 18.68 -20.51 -20.84
CA LYS A 230 19.21 -19.62 -19.80
C LYS A 230 18.26 -18.45 -19.49
N GLY A 231 17.08 -18.41 -20.11
CA GLY A 231 16.09 -17.35 -19.89
C GLY A 231 16.25 -16.12 -20.80
N ASN A 232 17.19 -16.12 -21.75
CA ASN A 232 17.40 -14.96 -22.63
C ASN A 232 16.36 -14.95 -23.77
N LYS A 233 15.80 -13.78 -24.07
CA LYS A 233 14.93 -13.57 -25.24
C LYS A 233 15.79 -13.46 -26.50
N ILE A 234 15.72 -14.47 -27.36
CA ILE A 234 16.35 -14.51 -28.68
C ILE A 234 15.32 -14.08 -29.73
N PRO A 235 15.58 -13.03 -30.54
CA PRO A 235 14.67 -12.64 -31.62
C PRO A 235 14.49 -13.78 -32.63
N THR A 236 13.25 -14.05 -33.03
CA THR A 236 12.92 -14.98 -34.11
C THR A 236 12.34 -14.26 -35.30
N GLY A 237 12.97 -14.42 -36.46
CA GLY A 237 12.53 -13.81 -37.71
C GLY A 237 12.75 -12.29 -37.76
N GLU A 238 12.38 -11.68 -38.88
CA GLU A 238 12.40 -10.23 -39.04
C GLU A 238 11.22 -9.58 -38.31
N PRO A 239 11.40 -8.34 -37.79
CA PRO A 239 10.30 -7.58 -37.21
C PRO A 239 9.17 -7.37 -38.23
N THR A 240 7.92 -7.44 -37.78
CA THR A 240 6.78 -7.00 -38.57
C THR A 240 6.47 -5.56 -38.23
N TYR A 241 6.37 -4.70 -39.24
CA TYR A 241 6.12 -3.28 -39.05
C TYR A 241 4.65 -2.95 -39.34
N TYR A 242 4.10 -2.00 -38.59
CA TYR A 242 2.72 -1.56 -38.68
C TYR A 242 2.63 -0.03 -38.70
N ASP A 243 1.67 0.52 -39.46
CA ASP A 243 1.31 1.93 -39.36
C ASP A 243 0.52 2.24 -38.06
N SER A 244 0.12 3.49 -37.91
CA SER A 244 -0.67 3.97 -36.76
C SER A 244 -2.06 3.33 -36.62
N GLU A 245 -2.58 2.73 -37.70
CA GLU A 245 -3.88 2.06 -37.77
C GLU A 245 -3.77 0.54 -37.66
N ARG A 246 -2.56 0.02 -37.42
CA ARG A 246 -2.19 -1.41 -37.38
C ARG A 246 -2.29 -2.13 -38.73
N ASN A 247 -2.19 -1.41 -39.84
CA ASN A 247 -1.94 -2.05 -41.13
C ASN A 247 -0.47 -2.43 -41.24
N LYS A 248 -0.18 -3.62 -41.76
CA LYS A 248 1.21 -4.08 -41.96
C LYS A 248 1.88 -3.24 -43.05
N ILE A 249 3.08 -2.73 -42.76
CA ILE A 249 3.89 -1.89 -43.65
C ILE A 249 5.31 -2.46 -43.81
N THR A 250 6.10 -1.89 -44.74
CA THR A 250 7.52 -2.24 -44.90
C THR A 250 8.38 -1.51 -43.86
N LYS A 251 9.63 -1.95 -43.70
CA LYS A 251 10.61 -1.26 -42.87
C LYS A 251 10.88 0.16 -43.39
N GLU A 252 11.02 0.36 -44.71
CA GLU A 252 11.26 1.71 -45.24
C GLU A 252 10.07 2.65 -44.98
N GLU A 253 8.84 2.13 -45.06
CA GLU A 253 7.63 2.90 -44.77
C GLU A 253 7.53 3.22 -43.27
N TYR A 254 7.88 2.27 -42.41
CA TYR A 254 8.02 2.49 -40.97
C TYR A 254 9.03 3.60 -40.68
N ASP A 255 10.24 3.49 -41.21
CA ASP A 255 11.31 4.47 -40.98
C ASP A 255 10.86 5.85 -41.48
N ARG A 256 10.20 5.94 -42.64
CA ARG A 256 9.66 7.21 -43.16
C ARG A 256 8.58 7.79 -42.24
N LEU A 257 7.56 7.00 -41.89
CA LEU A 257 6.43 7.45 -41.05
C LEU A 257 6.90 7.81 -39.64
N TYR A 258 7.86 7.08 -39.10
CA TYR A 258 8.47 7.35 -37.81
C TYR A 258 9.19 8.70 -37.83
N ASN A 259 10.08 8.91 -38.82
CA ASN A 259 10.77 10.19 -39.01
C ASN A 259 9.82 11.37 -39.28
N GLU A 260 8.70 11.14 -39.97
CA GLU A 260 7.67 12.17 -40.19
C GLU A 260 6.90 12.48 -38.92
N ALA A 261 6.60 11.48 -38.10
CA ALA A 261 5.89 11.64 -36.83
C ALA A 261 6.77 12.33 -35.77
N GLU A 262 8.06 12.00 -35.70
CA GLU A 262 9.03 12.68 -34.82
C GLU A 262 9.16 14.19 -35.11
N LYS A 263 8.91 14.60 -36.36
CA LYS A 263 8.95 16.01 -36.77
C LYS A 263 7.67 16.78 -36.47
N LYS A 264 6.61 16.13 -35.98
CA LYS A 264 5.30 16.76 -35.80
C LYS A 264 5.14 17.42 -34.44
N PRO A 265 4.31 18.48 -34.36
CA PRO A 265 4.10 19.22 -33.12
C PRO A 265 3.35 18.36 -32.09
N LYS A 266 3.70 18.59 -30.83
CA LYS A 266 2.98 18.06 -29.67
C LYS A 266 1.64 18.78 -29.54
N ILE A 267 0.61 18.06 -29.10
CA ILE A 267 -0.73 18.59 -28.87
C ILE A 267 -0.99 18.69 -27.39
N LEU A 268 -1.45 19.86 -26.94
CA LEU A 268 -2.04 20.03 -25.63
C LEU A 268 -3.42 19.37 -25.62
N LEU A 269 -3.60 18.42 -24.71
CA LEU A 269 -4.86 17.72 -24.51
C LEU A 269 -5.95 18.64 -23.95
N ASP A 270 -7.19 18.35 -24.34
CA ASP A 270 -8.38 18.87 -23.65
C ASP A 270 -8.32 18.47 -22.16
N PRO A 271 -8.67 19.37 -21.22
CA PRO A 271 -8.66 19.06 -19.79
C PRO A 271 -9.34 17.73 -19.41
N LYS A 272 -10.42 17.33 -20.09
CA LYS A 272 -11.12 16.07 -19.83
C LYS A 272 -10.34 14.83 -20.27
N ALA A 273 -9.41 14.99 -21.20
CA ALA A 273 -8.53 13.93 -21.69
C ALA A 273 -7.20 13.87 -20.90
N ARG A 274 -6.86 14.89 -20.13
CA ARG A 274 -5.67 14.90 -19.27
C ARG A 274 -5.83 13.92 -18.12
N TYR A 275 -4.74 13.29 -17.72
CA TYR A 275 -4.75 12.34 -16.62
C TYR A 275 -3.43 12.35 -15.86
N ILE A 276 -3.49 11.75 -14.68
CA ILE A 276 -2.32 11.49 -13.86
C ILE A 276 -1.97 10.04 -14.07
N ASP A 277 -0.74 9.82 -14.50
CA ASP A 277 -0.15 8.50 -14.56
C ASP A 277 0.71 8.32 -13.31
N TYR A 278 0.35 7.33 -12.51
CA TYR A 278 1.09 6.97 -11.30
C TYR A 278 1.92 5.76 -11.68
N GLU A 279 3.23 5.92 -11.72
CA GLU A 279 4.09 4.77 -11.96
C GLU A 279 4.35 4.05 -10.64
N ASP A 280 3.85 2.83 -10.54
CA ASP A 280 4.01 1.99 -9.37
C ASP A 280 5.49 1.65 -9.15
N GLY A 281 5.91 1.63 -7.89
CA GLY A 281 7.31 1.51 -7.50
C GLY A 281 7.98 0.20 -7.92
N TYR A 282 7.22 -0.77 -8.43
CA TYR A 282 7.74 -2.04 -8.93
C TYR A 282 7.67 -2.16 -10.46
N PHE A 283 7.72 -1.02 -11.16
CA PHE A 283 7.92 -0.96 -12.61
C PHE A 283 9.33 -0.53 -13.00
N GLY A 284 9.78 -1.05 -14.15
CA GLY A 284 11.01 -0.62 -14.81
C GLY A 284 12.27 -0.80 -13.96
N ASP A 285 13.24 0.08 -14.19
CA ASP A 285 14.60 -0.03 -13.65
C ASP A 285 14.69 0.18 -12.13
N ARG A 286 13.70 0.86 -11.53
CA ARG A 286 13.59 1.11 -10.07
C ARG A 286 13.14 -0.11 -9.27
N THR A 287 12.59 -1.13 -9.93
CA THR A 287 11.99 -2.30 -9.25
C THR A 287 12.96 -2.97 -8.28
N LEU A 288 14.22 -3.18 -8.67
CA LEU A 288 15.21 -3.83 -7.81
C LEU A 288 15.51 -3.00 -6.55
N GLU A 289 15.70 -1.69 -6.71
CA GLU A 289 16.04 -0.80 -5.60
C GLU A 289 14.89 -0.67 -4.61
N ASN A 290 13.65 -0.55 -5.10
CA ASN A 290 12.47 -0.45 -4.25
C ASN A 290 12.14 -1.77 -3.53
N VAL A 291 12.27 -2.91 -4.21
CA VAL A 291 12.10 -4.24 -3.58
C VAL A 291 13.21 -4.49 -2.54
N LYS A 292 14.44 -4.04 -2.81
CA LYS A 292 15.54 -4.10 -1.85
C LYS A 292 15.24 -3.24 -0.61
N ALA A 293 14.75 -2.02 -0.80
CA ALA A 293 14.34 -1.14 0.31
C ALA A 293 13.26 -1.79 1.19
N LEU A 294 12.28 -2.47 0.58
CA LEU A 294 11.28 -3.25 1.31
C LEU A 294 11.91 -4.38 2.13
N ALA A 295 12.81 -5.16 1.52
CA ALA A 295 13.53 -6.23 2.17
C ALA A 295 14.38 -5.72 3.36
N GLU A 296 15.03 -4.57 3.23
CA GLU A 296 15.84 -3.94 4.28
C GLU A 296 15.00 -3.52 5.50
N ILE A 297 13.79 -2.99 5.28
CA ILE A 297 12.85 -2.65 6.37
C ILE A 297 12.48 -3.92 7.16
N ALA A 298 12.10 -4.99 6.47
CA ALA A 298 11.72 -6.23 7.12
C ALA A 298 12.90 -6.91 7.84
N ALA A 299 14.08 -6.95 7.20
CA ALA A 299 15.30 -7.51 7.78
C ALA A 299 15.77 -6.77 9.04
N SER A 300 15.52 -5.45 9.12
CA SER A 300 15.89 -4.61 10.27
C SER A 300 14.97 -4.82 11.48
N ASN A 301 13.84 -5.50 11.31
CA ASN A 301 12.82 -5.73 12.35
C ASN A 301 12.44 -7.23 12.41
N PRO A 302 13.40 -8.12 12.74
CA PRO A 302 13.22 -9.57 12.64
C PRO A 302 12.17 -10.15 13.61
N ASP A 303 11.78 -9.38 14.63
CA ASP A 303 10.74 -9.73 15.61
C ASP A 303 9.31 -9.55 15.07
N LYS A 304 9.15 -8.94 13.89
CA LYS A 304 7.85 -8.60 13.28
C LYS A 304 7.66 -9.35 11.97
N ILE A 305 6.41 -9.59 11.57
CA ILE A 305 6.06 -10.13 10.25
C ILE A 305 5.42 -9.04 9.40
N PHE A 306 5.97 -8.83 8.22
CA PHE A 306 5.57 -7.79 7.28
C PHE A 306 4.67 -8.37 6.19
N PHE A 307 3.51 -7.75 6.01
CA PHE A 307 2.66 -7.93 4.84
C PHE A 307 2.78 -6.68 3.99
N ALA A 308 3.28 -6.83 2.76
CA ALA A 308 3.56 -5.72 1.86
C ALA A 308 2.78 -5.84 0.55
N ALA A 309 2.28 -4.73 0.04
CA ALA A 309 1.59 -4.68 -1.25
C ALA A 309 2.54 -5.07 -2.39
N GLY A 310 2.06 -5.94 -3.29
CA GLY A 310 2.80 -6.40 -4.48
C GLY A 310 2.71 -5.49 -5.70
N GLY A 311 2.10 -4.31 -5.57
CA GLY A 311 1.91 -3.33 -6.65
C GLY A 311 0.59 -3.45 -7.42
N ASN A 312 0.28 -2.45 -8.23
CA ASN A 312 -0.92 -2.35 -9.05
C ASN A 312 -0.57 -2.10 -10.52
N PRO A 313 -1.32 -2.66 -11.49
CA PRO A 313 -1.13 -2.36 -12.92
C PRO A 313 -1.21 -0.86 -13.25
N THR A 314 -0.33 -0.40 -14.14
CA THR A 314 -0.34 0.96 -14.70
C THR A 314 -0.73 0.88 -16.18
N GLY A 315 -1.99 1.18 -16.48
CA GLY A 315 -2.52 1.05 -17.84
C GLY A 315 -2.73 -0.40 -18.32
N ALA A 316 -2.97 -0.57 -19.62
CA ALA A 316 -3.56 -1.81 -20.15
C ALA A 316 -2.59 -3.01 -20.31
N ASN A 317 -1.27 -2.81 -20.22
CA ASN A 317 -0.29 -3.87 -20.50
C ASN A 317 0.90 -3.93 -19.54
N GLU A 318 0.97 -3.06 -18.54
CA GLU A 318 2.07 -3.02 -17.59
C GLU A 318 1.55 -3.55 -16.25
N ILE A 319 2.06 -4.72 -15.85
CA ILE A 319 1.82 -5.32 -14.55
C ILE A 319 3.15 -5.31 -13.76
N PRO A 320 3.16 -4.90 -12.48
CA PRO A 320 4.40 -4.88 -11.72
C PRO A 320 4.94 -6.29 -11.58
N ASP A 321 6.26 -6.46 -11.71
CA ASP A 321 6.90 -7.77 -11.69
C ASP A 321 8.18 -7.76 -10.86
N ILE A 322 8.07 -8.23 -9.62
CA ILE A 322 9.20 -8.30 -8.70
C ILE A 322 9.99 -9.61 -8.81
N THR A 323 9.63 -10.51 -9.72
CA THR A 323 10.16 -11.89 -9.76
C THR A 323 11.68 -11.92 -9.87
N ALA A 324 12.25 -11.13 -10.80
CA ALA A 324 13.69 -11.06 -11.00
C ALA A 324 14.41 -10.40 -9.82
N SER A 325 13.87 -9.31 -9.29
CA SER A 325 14.41 -8.59 -8.14
C SER A 325 14.43 -9.48 -6.89
N ARG A 326 13.32 -10.16 -6.61
CA ARG A 326 13.21 -11.12 -5.52
C ARG A 326 14.21 -12.27 -5.68
N ALA A 327 14.27 -12.91 -6.84
CA ALA A 327 15.21 -14.01 -7.08
C ALA A 327 16.68 -13.57 -6.88
N SER A 328 17.02 -12.34 -7.29
CA SER A 328 18.33 -11.75 -7.04
C SER A 328 18.60 -11.58 -5.53
N LEU A 329 17.65 -11.04 -4.76
CA LEU A 329 17.80 -10.87 -3.31
C LEU A 329 17.87 -12.22 -2.57
N GLU A 330 17.06 -13.20 -2.97
CA GLU A 330 17.09 -14.56 -2.42
C GLU A 330 18.45 -15.24 -2.67
N ALA A 331 18.98 -15.14 -3.90
CA ALA A 331 20.29 -15.69 -4.25
C ALA A 331 21.45 -15.06 -3.47
N ASN A 332 21.28 -13.81 -3.02
CA ASN A 332 22.26 -13.09 -2.20
C ASN A 332 21.96 -13.17 -0.68
N HIS A 333 20.99 -13.98 -0.25
CA HIS A 333 20.56 -14.08 1.16
C HIS A 333 20.10 -12.74 1.78
N LEU A 334 19.60 -11.84 0.94
CA LEU A 334 19.06 -10.54 1.34
C LEU A 334 17.54 -10.54 1.45
N TRP A 335 16.85 -11.59 0.98
CA TRP A 335 15.41 -11.72 1.13
C TRP A 335 15.07 -12.23 2.54
N PRO A 336 14.34 -11.45 3.36
CA PRO A 336 14.13 -11.82 4.75
C PRO A 336 12.93 -12.76 4.90
N ASP A 337 13.03 -13.66 5.88
CA ASP A 337 12.01 -14.69 6.11
C ASP A 337 10.69 -14.14 6.67
N ASN A 338 10.71 -12.94 7.23
CA ASN A 338 9.55 -12.30 7.84
C ASN A 338 8.82 -11.35 6.88
N LEU A 339 9.12 -11.36 5.58
CA LEU A 339 8.41 -10.59 4.55
C LEU A 339 7.47 -11.49 3.74
N ILE A 340 6.23 -11.02 3.59
CA ILE A 340 5.17 -11.64 2.78
C ILE A 340 4.64 -10.57 1.83
N VAL A 341 4.88 -10.74 0.54
CA VAL A 341 4.35 -9.85 -0.51
C VAL A 341 2.98 -10.36 -0.94
N VAL A 342 2.00 -9.47 -0.99
CA VAL A 342 0.59 -9.79 -1.26
C VAL A 342 0.12 -9.11 -2.54
N GLY A 343 -0.31 -9.90 -3.51
CA GLY A 343 -0.97 -9.44 -4.73
C GLY A 343 -2.48 -9.64 -4.68
N TYR A 344 -3.14 -9.30 -5.79
CA TYR A 344 -4.55 -9.65 -6.01
C TYR A 344 -4.75 -10.16 -7.44
N GLU A 345 -5.88 -10.83 -7.67
CA GLU A 345 -6.29 -11.19 -9.02
C GLU A 345 -6.99 -10.01 -9.69
N TYR A 346 -6.43 -9.55 -10.81
CA TYR A 346 -7.12 -8.67 -11.73
C TYR A 346 -8.15 -9.47 -12.52
N ILE A 347 -9.38 -8.95 -12.60
CA ILE A 347 -10.51 -9.57 -13.27
C ILE A 347 -11.02 -8.62 -14.34
N SER A 348 -10.92 -9.05 -15.59
CA SER A 348 -11.58 -8.45 -16.75
C SER A 348 -12.58 -9.46 -17.33
N ASP A 349 -13.50 -8.98 -18.17
CA ASP A 349 -14.59 -9.79 -18.77
C ASP A 349 -14.13 -11.13 -19.39
N TRP A 350 -12.86 -11.25 -19.76
CA TRP A 350 -12.32 -12.40 -20.48
C TRP A 350 -11.11 -13.05 -19.80
N VAL A 351 -10.51 -12.39 -18.81
CA VAL A 351 -9.26 -12.87 -18.21
C VAL A 351 -9.20 -12.57 -16.73
N ARG A 352 -8.86 -13.63 -15.98
CA ARG A 352 -8.41 -13.57 -14.60
C ARG A 352 -6.91 -13.85 -14.56
N MET A 353 -6.15 -12.93 -13.98
CA MET A 353 -4.70 -13.07 -13.86
C MET A 353 -4.18 -12.32 -12.63
N PRO A 354 -2.96 -12.61 -12.17
CA PRO A 354 -2.29 -11.79 -11.18
C PRO A 354 -2.19 -10.34 -11.66
N ALA A 355 -2.58 -9.39 -10.80
CA ALA A 355 -2.41 -7.96 -11.06
C ALA A 355 -0.94 -7.51 -10.92
N SER A 356 -0.12 -8.32 -10.26
CA SER A 356 1.34 -8.20 -10.20
C SER A 356 1.97 -9.59 -10.18
N ARG A 357 3.29 -9.69 -10.33
CA ARG A 357 4.03 -10.96 -10.35
C ARG A 357 5.11 -10.99 -9.27
N GLY A 358 5.37 -12.19 -8.75
CA GLY A 358 6.38 -12.45 -7.73
C GLY A 358 5.91 -12.33 -6.27
N ALA A 359 4.62 -12.06 -6.04
CA ALA A 359 4.02 -12.08 -4.70
C ALA A 359 3.94 -13.50 -4.12
N ASP A 360 3.99 -13.63 -2.79
CA ASP A 360 3.88 -14.89 -2.07
C ASP A 360 2.46 -15.45 -2.08
N ILE A 361 1.46 -14.57 -2.06
CA ILE A 361 0.05 -14.94 -2.04
C ILE A 361 -0.78 -13.88 -2.74
N TYR A 362 -1.88 -14.30 -3.35
CA TYR A 362 -2.84 -13.42 -4.00
C TYR A 362 -4.21 -13.50 -3.32
N ILE A 363 -4.94 -12.39 -3.30
CA ILE A 363 -6.34 -12.35 -2.89
C ILE A 363 -7.23 -12.41 -4.14
N ASP A 364 -8.31 -13.20 -4.07
CA ASP A 364 -9.29 -13.31 -5.15
C ASP A 364 -9.96 -11.94 -5.40
N GLY A 365 -9.92 -11.46 -6.64
CA GLY A 365 -10.50 -10.17 -7.04
C GLY A 365 -12.01 -10.09 -6.81
N ASP A 366 -12.75 -11.21 -6.94
CA ASP A 366 -14.18 -11.24 -6.67
C ASP A 366 -14.46 -11.10 -5.17
N PHE A 367 -13.57 -11.61 -4.31
CA PHE A 367 -13.71 -11.39 -2.88
C PHE A 367 -13.61 -9.89 -2.55
N ILE A 368 -12.65 -9.19 -3.14
CA ILE A 368 -12.48 -7.73 -2.95
C ILE A 368 -13.71 -6.98 -3.49
N LYS A 369 -14.17 -7.33 -4.70
CA LYS A 369 -15.29 -6.64 -5.34
C LYS A 369 -16.64 -6.94 -4.67
N ASP A 370 -16.96 -8.21 -4.46
CA ASP A 370 -18.30 -8.65 -4.09
C ASP A 370 -18.52 -8.76 -2.58
N ARG A 371 -17.45 -8.94 -1.79
CA ARG A 371 -17.55 -9.02 -0.32
C ARG A 371 -17.09 -7.76 0.39
N ILE A 372 -16.03 -7.13 -0.12
CA ILE A 372 -15.47 -5.90 0.46
C ILE A 372 -16.06 -4.64 -0.19
N HIS A 373 -16.69 -4.77 -1.37
CA HIS A 373 -17.30 -3.65 -2.11
C HIS A 373 -16.29 -2.55 -2.48
N LYS A 374 -15.09 -2.97 -2.90
CA LYS A 374 -14.01 -2.11 -3.37
C LYS A 374 -13.48 -2.60 -4.71
N ASP A 375 -12.90 -1.70 -5.49
CA ASP A 375 -12.11 -2.10 -6.65
C ASP A 375 -10.82 -2.80 -6.21
N GLY A 376 -10.34 -3.74 -7.02
CA GLY A 376 -9.13 -4.50 -6.74
C GLY A 376 -7.90 -3.61 -6.60
N SER A 377 -7.19 -3.73 -5.49
CA SER A 377 -5.91 -3.08 -5.21
C SER A 377 -5.05 -3.97 -4.31
N SER A 378 -3.73 -3.97 -4.53
CA SER A 378 -2.78 -4.67 -3.66
C SER A 378 -2.75 -4.10 -2.24
N SER A 379 -3.07 -2.81 -2.04
CA SER A 379 -3.19 -2.22 -0.69
C SER A 379 -4.32 -2.86 0.12
N TYR A 380 -5.45 -3.17 -0.51
CA TYR A 380 -6.57 -3.85 0.13
C TYR A 380 -6.29 -5.34 0.31
N ALA A 381 -5.70 -5.99 -0.69
CA ALA A 381 -5.32 -7.40 -0.62
C ALA A 381 -4.34 -7.67 0.53
N THR A 382 -3.36 -6.79 0.74
CA THR A 382 -2.40 -6.85 1.85
C THR A 382 -3.12 -6.87 3.19
N ARG A 383 -4.05 -5.93 3.40
CA ARG A 383 -4.82 -5.85 4.63
C ARG A 383 -5.71 -7.07 4.87
N ILE A 384 -6.31 -7.61 3.79
CA ILE A 384 -7.14 -8.81 3.81
C ILE A 384 -6.32 -10.05 4.22
N ALA A 385 -5.17 -10.27 3.60
CA ALA A 385 -4.27 -11.40 3.92
C ALA A 385 -3.75 -11.32 5.37
N LEU A 386 -3.41 -10.10 5.80
CA LEU A 386 -2.97 -9.85 7.15
C LEU A 386 -4.09 -10.14 8.16
N GLU A 387 -5.32 -9.68 7.92
CA GLU A 387 -6.44 -9.93 8.84
C GLU A 387 -6.77 -11.43 8.93
N ALA A 388 -6.77 -12.12 7.79
CA ALA A 388 -6.94 -13.56 7.75
C ALA A 388 -5.90 -14.28 8.61
N THR A 389 -4.64 -13.86 8.53
CA THR A 389 -3.55 -14.39 9.37
C THR A 389 -3.76 -14.08 10.83
N ARG A 390 -4.06 -12.82 11.16
CA ARG A 390 -4.25 -12.32 12.51
C ARG A 390 -5.33 -13.09 13.28
N GLN A 391 -6.44 -13.42 12.61
CA GLN A 391 -7.56 -14.14 13.22
C GLN A 391 -7.27 -15.64 13.41
N ASN A 392 -6.39 -16.22 12.60
CA ASN A 392 -6.16 -17.67 12.56
C ASN A 392 -4.83 -18.13 13.18
N VAL A 393 -3.88 -17.23 13.39
CA VAL A 393 -2.54 -17.54 13.92
C VAL A 393 -2.29 -16.76 15.21
N LYS A 394 -2.13 -17.50 16.33
CA LYS A 394 -1.84 -16.93 17.65
C LYS A 394 -0.33 -16.78 17.87
N VAL A 395 0.04 -15.80 18.70
CA VAL A 395 1.42 -15.46 19.11
C VAL A 395 1.77 -16.15 20.42
N GLY A 396 3.06 -16.30 20.75
CA GLY A 396 3.54 -17.04 21.92
C GLY A 396 3.82 -18.52 21.61
N VAL A 397 4.22 -18.78 20.36
CA VAL A 397 4.63 -20.10 19.89
C VAL A 397 5.97 -19.96 19.21
N GLU A 398 6.89 -20.89 19.49
CA GLU A 398 8.15 -21.01 18.75
C GLU A 398 7.88 -21.07 17.23
N ASN A 399 8.75 -20.40 16.46
CA ASN A 399 8.69 -20.33 15.00
C ASN A 399 7.44 -19.63 14.44
N PHE A 400 6.99 -18.54 15.06
CA PHE A 400 5.81 -17.76 14.63
C PHE A 400 5.83 -17.41 13.12
N THR A 401 6.96 -16.92 12.59
CA THR A 401 7.12 -16.64 11.15
C THR A 401 6.84 -17.85 10.27
N LYS A 402 7.38 -19.02 10.64
CA LYS A 402 7.13 -20.26 9.90
C LYS A 402 5.66 -20.65 9.95
N ARG A 403 5.00 -20.52 11.11
CA ARG A 403 3.57 -20.82 11.25
C ARG A 403 2.69 -19.92 10.39
N VAL A 404 3.02 -18.64 10.28
CA VAL A 404 2.30 -17.73 9.37
C VAL A 404 2.46 -18.18 7.92
N LYS A 405 3.69 -18.47 7.48
CA LYS A 405 3.94 -19.00 6.12
C LYS A 405 3.21 -20.32 5.86
N ASP A 406 3.27 -21.25 6.81
CA ASP A 406 2.60 -22.55 6.72
C ASP A 406 1.07 -22.40 6.68
N PHE A 407 0.51 -21.45 7.45
CA PHE A 407 -0.91 -21.10 7.41
C PHE A 407 -1.31 -20.58 6.02
N ILE A 408 -0.60 -19.58 5.49
CA ILE A 408 -0.91 -18.97 4.19
C ILE A 408 -0.87 -20.04 3.10
N LYS A 409 0.21 -20.83 3.03
CA LYS A 409 0.35 -21.92 2.05
C LYS A 409 -0.72 -23.01 2.23
N GLY A 410 -0.99 -23.43 3.46
CA GLY A 410 -2.00 -24.45 3.76
C GLY A 410 -3.43 -24.02 3.43
N LYS A 411 -3.69 -22.71 3.39
CA LYS A 411 -4.99 -22.13 3.03
C LYS A 411 -5.05 -21.61 1.59
N ALA A 412 -3.96 -21.70 0.83
CA ALA A 412 -3.95 -21.32 -0.56
C ALA A 412 -4.56 -22.39 -1.49
N ILE A 413 -4.90 -21.98 -2.70
CA ILE A 413 -5.17 -22.82 -3.86
C ILE A 413 -4.25 -22.41 -5.01
N ASN A 414 -3.73 -23.39 -5.74
CA ASN A 414 -2.93 -23.13 -6.93
C ASN A 414 -3.84 -22.73 -8.09
N ARG A 415 -3.47 -21.65 -8.79
CA ARG A 415 -4.08 -21.23 -10.04
C ARG A 415 -3.02 -21.11 -11.13
N SER A 416 -3.48 -21.23 -12.37
CA SER A 416 -2.63 -21.11 -13.56
C SER A 416 -3.40 -20.36 -14.65
N VAL A 417 -2.77 -19.37 -15.26
CA VAL A 417 -3.30 -18.66 -16.43
C VAL A 417 -2.31 -18.78 -17.59
N GLY A 418 -2.82 -19.16 -18.76
CA GLY A 418 -2.02 -19.20 -19.99
C GLY A 418 -1.84 -17.81 -20.57
N THR A 419 -0.60 -17.44 -20.87
CA THR A 419 -0.23 -16.19 -21.55
C THR A 419 0.53 -16.49 -22.84
N LYS A 420 0.71 -15.50 -23.71
CA LYS A 420 1.55 -15.64 -24.92
C LYS A 420 2.99 -16.08 -24.58
N SER A 421 3.48 -15.74 -23.39
CA SER A 421 4.81 -16.06 -22.88
C SER A 421 4.89 -17.37 -22.08
N GLY A 422 3.78 -18.10 -21.92
CA GLY A 422 3.71 -19.33 -21.13
C GLY A 422 2.67 -19.26 -20.00
N ASN A 423 2.68 -20.24 -19.10
CA ASN A 423 1.75 -20.29 -17.97
C ASN A 423 2.30 -19.51 -16.77
N ILE A 424 1.45 -18.68 -16.16
CA ILE A 424 1.72 -18.05 -14.87
C ILE A 424 1.02 -18.88 -13.81
N ASN A 425 1.80 -19.52 -12.93
CA ASN A 425 1.29 -20.23 -11.77
C ASN A 425 1.40 -19.34 -10.53
N TYR A 426 0.36 -19.32 -9.71
CA TYR A 426 0.32 -18.49 -8.51
C TYR A 426 -0.64 -19.06 -7.46
N GLU A 427 -0.43 -18.67 -6.20
CA GLU A 427 -1.21 -19.14 -5.06
C GLU A 427 -2.25 -18.09 -4.65
N VAL A 428 -3.53 -18.48 -4.55
CA VAL A 428 -4.62 -17.59 -4.11
C VAL A 428 -5.12 -18.04 -2.74
N LEU A 429 -5.27 -17.11 -1.80
CA LEU A 429 -5.81 -17.41 -0.47
C LEU A 429 -7.29 -17.80 -0.58
N ASP A 430 -7.62 -19.01 -0.14
CA ASP A 430 -8.98 -19.54 -0.23
C ASP A 430 -9.79 -19.23 1.03
N PHE A 431 -10.64 -18.20 0.92
CA PHE A 431 -11.51 -17.76 2.01
C PHE A 431 -12.53 -18.82 2.45
N GLN A 432 -12.87 -19.80 1.62
CA GLN A 432 -13.74 -20.90 2.04
C GLN A 432 -13.04 -21.82 3.05
N LYS A 433 -11.70 -21.88 3.04
CA LYS A 433 -10.91 -22.61 4.04
C LYS A 433 -10.65 -21.81 5.32
N LEU A 434 -11.01 -20.52 5.33
CA LEU A 434 -10.79 -19.59 6.44
C LEU A 434 -12.02 -19.42 7.33
N THR A 435 -13.22 -19.53 6.75
CA THR A 435 -14.45 -19.49 7.53
C THR A 435 -14.67 -20.86 8.17
N THR A 436 -14.53 -20.93 9.50
CA THR A 436 -15.11 -22.05 10.26
C THR A 436 -16.62 -21.89 10.27
N HIS A 437 -17.29 -22.33 9.20
CA HIS A 437 -18.69 -22.72 9.33
C HIS A 437 -18.73 -24.00 10.17
N GLU A 438 -18.92 -23.82 11.47
CA GLU A 438 -19.77 -24.75 12.21
C GLU A 438 -21.10 -24.84 11.43
N LYS A 439 -21.48 -26.09 11.11
CA LYS A 439 -22.81 -26.43 10.63
C LYS A 439 -23.87 -26.14 11.67
#